data_AF-A0A5S9M8K8-F1
#
_entry.id   AF-A0A5S9M8K8-F1
#
_cell.length_a   1.000
_cell.length_b   1.000
_cell.length_c   1.000
_cell.angle_alpha   90.00
_cell.angle_beta   90.00
_cell.angle_gamma   90.00
#
_symmetry.space_group_name_H-M   'P 1'
#
loop_
_entity.id
_entity.type
_entity.pdbx_description
1 polymer ?
#
loop_
_entity_poly.entity_id
_entity_poly.type
_entity_poly.pdbx_seq_one_letter_code
_entity_poly.pdbx_strand_id
1 'polypeptide(L)'
;MLLTAAMFLTMILSACGNNSSSEANGKVTLTLFSTMSNSGGERKAFEEVIREFEKEHQQIRIDANFPGNSYEDMIRVKMGANDMPDLFDTWLGQTAL
;
A
#
# COMPACT_ATOMS: atom_id res chain seq x y z
N MET A 1 -3.88 -51.39 -15.82
CA MET A 1 -4.23 -49.95 -15.90
C MET A 1 -5.61 -49.71 -15.28
N LEU A 2 -5.79 -49.96 -13.97
CA LEU A 2 -7.02 -49.59 -13.25
C LEU A 2 -6.82 -49.51 -11.71
N LEU A 3 -5.58 -49.30 -11.24
CA LEU A 3 -5.28 -49.26 -9.79
C LEU A 3 -4.40 -48.08 -9.35
N THR A 4 -4.01 -47.18 -10.26
CA THR A 4 -3.13 -46.04 -9.97
C THR A 4 -3.87 -44.69 -9.87
N ALA A 5 -5.20 -44.69 -9.92
CA ALA A 5 -6.03 -43.49 -9.97
C ALA A 5 -6.58 -43.03 -8.60
N ALA A 6 -6.14 -43.63 -7.48
CA ALA A 6 -6.70 -43.36 -6.15
C ALA A 6 -5.80 -42.53 -5.22
N MET A 7 -4.75 -41.88 -5.73
CA MET A 7 -3.77 -41.15 -4.92
C MET A 7 -3.62 -39.67 -5.31
N PHE A 8 -4.74 -39.02 -5.67
CA PHE A 8 -4.78 -37.57 -5.97
C PHE A 8 -5.90 -36.81 -5.24
N LEU A 9 -6.56 -37.38 -4.22
CA LEU A 9 -7.75 -36.78 -3.60
C LEU A 9 -7.58 -36.28 -2.15
N THR A 10 -6.37 -36.18 -1.60
CA THR A 10 -6.20 -35.71 -0.20
C THR A 10 -5.76 -34.24 -0.08
N MET A 11 -5.92 -33.43 -1.13
CA MET A 11 -5.45 -32.04 -1.13
C MET A 11 -6.39 -31.02 -0.47
N ILE A 12 -7.31 -31.46 0.39
CA ILE A 12 -8.26 -30.55 1.05
C ILE A 12 -8.46 -31.05 2.48
N LEU A 13 -7.70 -30.50 3.43
CA LEU A 13 -8.06 -30.26 4.84
C LEU A 13 -6.79 -30.04 5.67
N SER A 14 -6.24 -28.83 5.65
CA SER A 14 -5.51 -28.22 6.79
C SER A 14 -5.03 -26.83 6.40
N ALA A 15 -5.76 -25.80 6.83
CA ALA A 15 -5.25 -24.49 7.29
C ALA A 15 -6.41 -23.48 7.33
N CYS A 16 -7.45 -23.78 8.11
CA CYS A 16 -8.24 -22.72 8.73
C CYS A 16 -7.59 -22.40 10.08
N GLY A 17 -7.36 -21.12 10.34
CA GLY A 17 -7.12 -20.62 11.69
C GLY A 17 -5.67 -20.25 11.99
N ASN A 18 -5.23 -19.11 11.47
CA ASN A 18 -4.66 -18.03 12.27
C ASN A 18 -4.45 -16.85 11.33
N ASN A 19 -4.89 -15.66 11.75
CA ASN A 19 -4.62 -14.38 11.10
C ASN A 19 -3.12 -14.11 11.17
N SER A 20 -2.38 -14.82 10.33
CA SER A 20 -0.95 -14.71 10.19
C SER A 20 -0.75 -13.55 9.25
N SER A 21 -0.43 -12.39 9.85
CA SER A 21 0.48 -11.43 9.26
C SER A 21 1.62 -12.24 8.64
N SER A 22 1.46 -12.52 7.35
CA SER A 22 2.46 -13.22 6.58
C SER A 22 3.54 -12.19 6.33
N GLU A 23 4.42 -12.07 7.31
CA GLU A 23 5.78 -11.54 7.17
C GLU A 23 6.53 -12.48 6.22
N ALA A 24 6.13 -12.47 4.95
CA ALA A 24 6.76 -13.21 3.90
C ALA A 24 7.85 -12.30 3.31
N ASN A 25 9.06 -12.45 3.87
CA ASN A 25 10.32 -11.99 3.29
C ASN A 25 10.61 -10.48 3.37
N GLY A 26 10.67 -9.89 4.56
CA GLY A 26 11.37 -8.61 4.84
C GLY A 26 10.96 -7.39 4.00
N LYS A 27 9.86 -7.50 3.24
CA LYS A 27 9.35 -6.46 2.36
C LYS A 27 8.43 -5.54 3.15
N VAL A 28 8.85 -4.30 3.31
CA VAL A 28 8.10 -3.26 4.02
C VAL A 28 7.29 -2.47 2.99
N THR A 29 6.01 -2.25 3.26
CA THR A 29 5.18 -1.33 2.47
C THR A 29 5.01 -0.04 3.25
N LEU A 30 5.40 1.09 2.66
CA LEU A 30 5.20 2.42 3.20
C LEU A 30 4.01 3.06 2.49
N THR A 31 3.04 3.53 3.26
CA THR A 31 1.85 4.22 2.75
C THR A 31 2.14 5.70 2.59
N LEU A 32 1.82 6.25 1.41
CA LEU A 32 2.07 7.64 1.06
C LEU A 32 0.79 8.32 0.60
N PHE A 33 0.41 9.41 1.25
CA PHE A 33 -0.75 10.22 0.86
C PHE A 33 -0.29 11.60 0.40
N SER A 34 -0.61 11.99 -0.84
CA SER A 34 -0.24 13.29 -1.38
C SER A 34 -1.39 14.03 -2.06
N THR A 35 -1.35 15.36 -2.01
CA THR A 35 -2.28 16.26 -2.72
C THR A 35 -1.89 16.48 -4.19
N MET A 36 -0.78 15.89 -4.64
CA MET A 36 -0.25 16.08 -6.00
C MET A 36 -1.32 15.83 -7.07
N SER A 37 -1.56 16.86 -7.86
CA SER A 37 -2.51 16.81 -8.96
C SER A 37 -1.89 16.14 -10.19
N ASN A 38 -2.72 15.53 -11.03
CA ASN A 38 -2.27 15.01 -12.33
C ASN A 38 -2.05 16.13 -13.37
N SER A 39 -2.49 17.35 -13.08
CA SER A 39 -2.30 18.53 -13.91
C SER A 39 -0.88 19.08 -13.76
N GLY A 40 -0.11 19.08 -14.83
CA GLY A 40 1.24 19.68 -14.86
C GLY A 40 2.41 18.70 -14.90
N GLY A 41 2.16 17.39 -14.82
CA GLY A 41 3.20 16.36 -14.95
C GLY A 41 4.01 16.10 -13.67
N GLU A 42 3.80 16.88 -12.61
CA GLU A 42 4.44 16.70 -11.29
C GLU A 42 4.19 15.31 -10.73
N ARG A 43 2.93 14.81 -10.79
CA ARG A 43 2.60 13.46 -10.36
C ARG A 43 3.40 12.39 -11.11
N LYS A 44 3.59 12.54 -12.41
CA LYS A 44 4.39 11.58 -13.21
C LYS A 44 5.86 11.60 -12.81
N ALA A 45 6.42 12.79 -12.59
CA ALA A 45 7.79 12.92 -12.10
C ALA A 45 7.95 12.29 -10.71
N PHE A 46 6.96 12.45 -9.84
CA PHE A 46 6.97 11.88 -8.50
C PHE A 46 6.81 10.34 -8.51
N GLU A 47 5.89 9.81 -9.32
CA GLU A 47 5.76 8.37 -9.57
C GLU A 47 7.07 7.77 -10.10
N GLU A 48 7.79 8.49 -10.98
CA GLU A 48 9.10 8.07 -11.48
C GLU A 48 10.17 8.04 -10.38
N VAL A 49 10.20 9.04 -9.50
CA VAL A 49 11.09 9.05 -8.33
C VAL A 49 10.79 7.88 -7.39
N ILE A 50 9.52 7.60 -7.12
CA ILE A 50 9.10 6.42 -6.35
C ILE A 50 9.61 5.14 -7.02
N ARG A 51 9.46 5.04 -8.33
CA ARG A 51 9.89 3.86 -9.10
C ARG A 51 11.41 3.67 -9.09
N GLU A 52 12.20 4.73 -9.11
CA GLU A 52 13.66 4.64 -8.96
C GLU A 52 14.05 4.29 -7.51
N PHE A 53 13.38 4.86 -6.52
CA PHE A 53 13.58 4.50 -5.12
C PHE A 53 13.33 3.00 -4.85
N GLU A 54 12.24 2.44 -5.39
CA GLU A 54 11.94 1.00 -5.24
C GLU A 54 12.96 0.10 -5.96
N LYS A 55 13.57 0.57 -7.05
CA LYS A 55 14.64 -0.17 -7.74
C LYS A 55 15.90 -0.28 -6.87
N GLU A 56 16.27 0.82 -6.21
CA GLU A 56 17.43 0.87 -5.30
C GLU A 56 17.15 0.14 -3.99
N HIS A 57 15.89 0.14 -3.54
CA HIS A 57 15.43 -0.47 -2.30
C HIS A 57 14.40 -1.57 -2.55
N GLN A 58 14.83 -2.71 -3.09
CA GLN A 58 13.94 -3.83 -3.50
C GLN A 58 13.10 -4.45 -2.36
N GLN A 59 13.43 -4.13 -1.11
CA GLN A 59 12.69 -4.52 0.09
C GLN A 59 11.62 -3.52 0.50
N ILE A 60 11.53 -2.35 -0.14
CA ILE A 60 10.57 -1.31 0.18
C ILE A 60 9.62 -1.14 -1.00
N ARG A 61 8.33 -1.11 -0.71
CA ARG A 61 7.28 -0.75 -1.66
C ARG A 61 6.58 0.50 -1.16
N ILE A 62 6.33 1.46 -2.03
CA ILE A 62 5.55 2.66 -1.72
C ILE A 62 4.14 2.48 -2.26
N ASP A 63 3.15 2.50 -1.38
CA ASP A 63 1.74 2.55 -1.74
C ASP A 63 1.27 4.02 -1.79
N ALA A 64 1.44 4.63 -2.97
CA ALA A 64 1.15 6.05 -3.19
C ALA A 64 -0.32 6.29 -3.55
N ASN A 65 -1.00 7.09 -2.73
CA ASN A 65 -2.39 7.44 -2.87
C ASN A 65 -2.55 8.96 -3.13
N PHE A 66 -3.27 9.30 -4.21
CA PHE A 66 -3.47 10.67 -4.67
C PHE A 66 -4.97 11.01 -4.72
N PRO A 67 -5.61 11.22 -3.56
CA PRO A 67 -7.06 11.37 -3.51
C PRO A 67 -7.61 12.72 -3.95
N GLY A 68 -6.74 13.68 -4.31
CA GLY A 68 -7.15 15.01 -4.76
C GLY A 68 -8.04 15.69 -3.72
N ASN A 69 -9.27 16.04 -4.11
CA ASN A 69 -10.20 16.79 -3.25
C ASN A 69 -10.62 16.03 -1.98
N SER A 70 -10.55 14.69 -1.96
CA SER A 70 -10.88 13.90 -0.77
C SER A 70 -9.74 13.79 0.24
N TYR A 71 -8.60 14.44 -0.02
CA TYR A 71 -7.40 14.33 0.81
C TYR A 71 -7.67 14.71 2.28
N GLU A 72 -8.23 15.90 2.50
CA GLU A 72 -8.40 16.47 3.83
C GLU A 72 -9.37 15.63 4.69
N ASP A 73 -10.51 15.24 4.12
CA ASP A 73 -11.49 14.39 4.81
C ASP A 73 -10.90 13.03 5.19
N MET A 74 -10.13 12.41 4.30
CA MET A 74 -9.52 11.11 4.59
C MET A 74 -8.40 11.19 5.62
N ILE A 75 -7.53 12.20 5.57
CA ILE A 75 -6.49 12.39 6.59
C ILE A 75 -7.12 12.73 7.94
N ARG A 76 -8.20 13.53 7.99
CA ARG A 76 -8.94 13.79 9.24
C ARG A 76 -9.53 12.53 9.85
N VAL A 77 -10.19 11.68 9.05
CA VAL A 77 -10.75 10.40 9.51
C VAL A 77 -9.63 9.48 10.03
N LYS A 78 -8.53 9.37 9.28
CA LYS A 78 -7.37 8.57 9.68
C LYS A 78 -6.68 9.08 10.94
N MET A 79 -6.60 10.40 11.11
CA MET A 79 -6.09 11.03 12.34
C MET A 79 -6.96 10.70 13.55
N GLY A 80 -8.29 10.82 13.41
CA GLY A 80 -9.24 10.48 14.48
C GLY A 80 -9.22 8.98 14.83
N ALA A 81 -8.91 8.13 13.85
CA ALA A 81 -8.77 6.69 14.04
C ALA A 81 -7.38 6.25 14.55
N ASN A 82 -6.43 7.18 14.71
CA ASN A 82 -5.02 6.88 15.01
C ASN A 82 -4.38 5.90 13.99
N ASP A 83 -4.78 6.01 12.72
CA ASP A 83 -4.39 5.17 11.58
C ASP A 83 -3.82 6.04 10.43
N MET A 84 -2.83 6.87 10.78
CA MET A 84 -2.19 7.79 9.85
C MET A 84 -1.29 7.03 8.86
N PRO A 85 -1.22 7.44 7.57
CA PRO A 85 -0.19 6.94 6.66
C PRO A 85 1.23 7.27 7.15
N ASP A 86 2.20 6.47 6.70
CA ASP A 86 3.62 6.62 7.06
C ASP A 86 4.21 7.94 6.52
N LEU A 87 3.81 8.31 5.30
CA LEU A 87 4.15 9.58 4.67
C LEU A 87 2.86 10.29 4.27
N PHE A 88 2.75 11.57 4.63
CA PHE A 88 1.65 12.40 4.15
C PHE A 88 2.13 13.81 3.87
N ASP A 89 1.59 14.37 2.81
CA ASP A 89 1.78 15.76 2.44
C ASP A 89 1.14 16.69 3.48
N THR A 90 1.94 17.54 4.09
CA THR A 90 1.41 18.51 5.06
C THR A 90 0.68 19.67 4.41
N TRP A 91 0.60 19.75 3.05
CA TRP A 91 0.10 20.90 2.28
C TRP A 91 -0.92 21.73 3.06
N LEU A 92 -0.39 22.74 3.75
CA LEU A 92 -1.16 23.61 4.63
C LEU A 92 -1.87 24.60 3.72
N GLY A 93 -2.99 24.17 3.14
CA GLY A 93 -3.96 25.07 2.54
C GLY A 93 -4.29 26.19 3.54
N GLN A 94 -4.23 27.42 3.06
CA GLN A 94 -4.30 28.69 3.78
C GLN A 94 -5.61 28.91 4.58
N THR A 95 -5.87 28.11 5.63
CA THR A 95 -6.96 28.33 6.61
C THR A 95 -6.62 27.81 8.02
N ALA A 96 -5.34 27.74 8.37
CA ALA A 96 -4.88 27.54 9.75
C ALA A 96 -4.27 28.81 10.36
N LEU A 97 -4.70 29.99 9.90
CA LEU A 97 -4.55 31.30 10.55
C LEU A 97 -5.81 32.13 10.35
#